data_AF-A0A1Z5HDD2-F1
#
_entry.id   AF-A0A1Z5HDD2-F1
#
_cell.length_a   1.000
_cell.length_b   1.000
_cell.length_c   1.000
_cell.angle_alpha   90.00
_cell.angle_beta   90.00
_cell.angle_gamma   90.00
#
_symmetry.space_group_name_H-M   'P 1'
#
loop_
_entity.id
_entity.type
_entity.pdbx_description
1 polymer ?
#
loop_
_entity_poly.entity_id
_entity_poly.type
_entity_poly.pdbx_seq_one_letter_code
_entity_poly.pdbx_strand_id
1 'polypeptide(L)'
;MNIDFRTPTGNAIHGDDVAAIIPQYQFWANWWKGLLVRGGAGFTIPYAGEISKAGARSTFDANVSVGYYMTPHDMTPFGDMVWYLATNVNQAIDNRADGGDTTVSLSPGFRTHLGMDWYMLGTVEVPVTSSIYDYQVMFAFMKVY
;
A
#
# COMPACT_ATOMS: atom_id res chain seq x y z
N MET A 1 -8.32 13.19 0.35
CA MET A 1 -7.54 13.20 1.60
C MET A 1 -8.10 12.09 2.47
N ASN A 2 -7.23 11.23 2.98
CA ASN A 2 -7.58 10.16 3.91
C ASN A 2 -6.84 10.38 5.24
N ILE A 3 -7.42 9.96 6.35
CA ILE A 3 -6.77 9.97 7.67
C ILE A 3 -7.11 8.65 8.36
N ASP A 4 -6.10 7.80 8.56
CA ASP A 4 -6.28 6.55 9.29
C ASP A 4 -5.74 6.66 10.72
N PHE A 5 -6.42 5.99 11.65
CA PHE A 5 -5.98 5.84 13.03
C PHE A 5 -5.71 4.37 13.31
N ARG A 6 -4.45 4.04 13.60
CA ARG A 6 -4.05 2.70 14.03
C ARG A 6 -4.09 2.64 15.55
N THR A 7 -4.91 1.75 16.09
CA THR A 7 -4.99 1.49 17.53
C THR A 7 -4.23 0.20 17.88
N PRO A 8 -3.53 0.14 19.03
CA PRO A 8 -2.69 -0.99 19.40
C PRO A 8 -3.53 -2.12 20.03
N THR A 9 -4.42 -2.73 19.25
CA THR A 9 -5.27 -3.83 19.71
C THR A 9 -4.67 -5.22 19.45
N GLY A 10 -3.58 -5.29 18.69
CA GLY A 10 -2.82 -6.51 18.42
C GLY A 10 -1.80 -6.84 19.52
N ASN A 11 -1.14 -7.99 19.38
CA ASN A 11 -0.02 -8.36 20.25
C ASN A 11 1.22 -7.50 19.93
N ALA A 12 1.95 -7.07 20.96
CA ALA A 12 3.18 -6.28 20.86
C ALA A 12 4.25 -6.82 19.90
N ILE A 13 4.31 -8.14 19.66
CA ILE A 13 5.28 -8.74 18.72
C ILE A 13 4.95 -8.41 17.25
N HIS A 14 3.67 -8.28 16.90
CA HIS A 14 3.21 -8.11 15.51
C HIS A 14 2.49 -6.77 15.26
N GLY A 15 2.11 -6.06 16.33
CA GLY A 15 1.31 -4.83 16.27
C GLY A 15 1.95 -3.63 16.96
N ASP A 16 3.23 -3.73 17.32
CA ASP A 16 4.09 -2.67 17.86
C ASP A 16 3.64 -2.01 19.19
N ASP A 17 2.47 -2.38 19.76
CA ASP A 17 1.87 -1.81 20.99
C ASP A 17 1.77 -0.27 21.01
N VAL A 18 1.70 0.33 19.81
CA VAL A 18 1.77 1.77 19.60
C VAL A 18 0.64 2.25 18.70
N ALA A 19 -0.02 3.32 19.13
CA ALA A 19 -1.02 4.02 18.32
C ALA A 19 -0.33 4.97 17.33
N ALA A 20 -0.88 5.08 16.12
CA ALA A 20 -0.37 5.96 15.08
C ALA A 20 -1.49 6.66 14.31
N ILE A 21 -1.21 7.88 13.83
CA ILE A 21 -2.06 8.62 12.90
C ILE A 21 -1.39 8.64 11.53
N ILE A 22 -2.19 8.43 10.47
CA ILE A 22 -1.69 8.26 9.11
C ILE A 22 -2.48 9.18 8.16
N PRO A 23 -2.14 10.48 8.08
CA PRO A 23 -2.73 11.38 7.10
C PRO A 23 -2.12 11.13 5.72
N GLN A 24 -2.96 11.02 4.69
CA GLN A 24 -2.54 10.79 3.32
C GLN A 24 -3.31 11.66 2.30
N TYR A 25 -2.57 12.20 1.34
CA TYR A 25 -3.14 12.65 0.08
C TYR A 25 -3.11 11.53 -0.92
N GLN A 26 -4.26 11.22 -1.50
CA GLN A 26 -4.41 10.17 -2.50
C GLN A 26 -4.95 10.79 -3.78
N PHE A 27 -4.51 10.27 -4.91
CA PHE A 27 -4.96 10.71 -6.23
C PHE A 27 -5.26 9.50 -7.12
N TRP A 28 -6.18 9.72 -8.04
CA TRP A 28 -6.58 8.75 -9.05
C TRP A 28 -6.82 9.48 -10.37
N ALA A 29 -6.32 8.90 -11.45
CA ALA A 29 -6.36 9.47 -12.77
C ALA A 29 -6.52 8.38 -13.83
N ASN A 30 -7.59 8.50 -14.62
CA ASN A 30 -7.79 7.72 -15.84
C ASN A 30 -7.75 8.68 -17.03
N TRP A 31 -6.55 9.05 -17.47
CA TRP A 31 -6.40 10.13 -18.46
C TRP A 31 -6.54 9.70 -19.91
N TRP A 32 -6.38 8.39 -20.21
CA TRP A 32 -6.47 7.92 -21.58
C TRP A 32 -6.87 6.45 -21.69
N LYS A 33 -8.01 6.18 -22.34
CA LYS A 33 -8.54 4.81 -22.55
C LYS A 33 -8.51 4.02 -21.22
N GLY A 34 -7.92 2.83 -21.23
CA GLY A 34 -7.72 1.97 -20.07
C GLY A 34 -6.50 2.33 -19.21
N LEU A 35 -5.75 3.41 -19.48
CA LEU A 35 -4.64 3.82 -18.63
C LEU A 35 -5.16 4.27 -17.27
N LEU A 36 -4.56 3.71 -16.23
CA LEU A 36 -4.80 4.03 -14.84
C LEU A 36 -3.50 4.52 -14.21
N VAL A 37 -3.54 5.69 -13.59
CA VAL A 37 -2.50 6.15 -12.66
C VAL A 37 -3.17 6.44 -11.32
N ARG A 38 -2.64 5.87 -10.25
CA ARG A 38 -3.10 6.16 -8.89
C ARG A 38 -1.91 6.22 -7.95
N GLY A 39 -2.10 6.82 -6.80
CA GLY A 39 -1.07 6.84 -5.77
C GLY A 39 -1.50 7.67 -4.58
N GLY A 40 -0.54 7.88 -3.69
CA GLY A 40 -0.70 8.74 -2.56
C GLY A 40 0.63 8.97 -1.86
N ALA A 41 0.63 9.98 -1.00
CA ALA A 41 1.75 10.28 -0.13
C ALA A 41 1.23 10.80 1.20
N GLY A 42 1.97 10.50 2.27
CA GLY A 42 1.59 10.86 3.62
C GLY A 42 2.66 10.51 4.62
N PHE A 43 2.23 10.41 5.87
CA PHE A 43 3.12 10.11 6.99
C PHE A 43 2.49 9.09 7.90
N THR A 44 3.30 8.24 8.52
CA THR A 44 2.89 7.46 9.68
C THR A 44 3.54 8.09 10.91
N ILE A 45 2.71 8.52 11.87
CA ILE A 45 3.19 9.23 13.08
C ILE A 45 2.70 8.49 14.33
N PRO A 46 3.59 7.73 15.00
CA PRO A 46 3.32 7.19 16.33
C PRO A 46 3.04 8.30 17.35
N TYR A 47 1.98 8.18 18.15
CA TYR A 47 1.60 9.22 19.13
C TYR A 47 1.24 8.72 20.53
N ALA A 48 1.01 7.41 20.72
CA ALA A 48 0.76 6.84 22.05
C ALA A 48 1.30 5.41 22.18
N GLY A 49 1.60 4.98 23.40
CA GLY A 49 2.27 3.70 23.71
C GLY A 49 3.76 3.89 23.99
N GLU A 50 4.46 2.78 24.24
CA GLU A 50 5.91 2.78 24.53
C GLU A 50 6.75 2.91 23.24
N ILE A 51 6.60 4.04 22.54
CA ILE A 51 7.15 4.31 21.18
C ILE A 51 8.64 3.97 21.07
N SER A 52 9.45 4.42 22.03
CA SER A 52 10.90 4.19 22.02
C SER A 52 11.25 2.71 22.20
N LYS A 53 10.53 2.00 23.06
CA LYS A 53 10.74 0.57 23.32
C LYS A 53 10.30 -0.29 22.14
N ALA A 54 9.22 0.10 21.48
CA ALA A 54 8.71 -0.55 20.27
C ALA A 54 9.60 -0.30 19.04
N GLY A 55 10.52 0.65 19.09
CA GLY A 55 11.29 1.07 17.92
C GLY A 55 10.43 1.74 16.84
N ALA A 56 9.19 2.13 17.16
CA ALA A 56 8.27 2.73 16.20
C ALA A 56 8.82 4.08 15.70
N ARG A 57 8.87 4.25 14.38
CA ARG A 57 9.41 5.43 13.69
C ARG A 57 8.34 6.24 13.01
N SER A 58 8.55 7.56 12.98
CA SER A 58 7.78 8.41 12.07
C SER A 58 8.33 8.19 10.67
N THR A 59 7.46 7.91 9.71
CA THR A 59 7.85 7.65 8.32
C THR A 59 7.13 8.59 7.37
N PHE A 60 7.79 8.92 6.27
CA PHE A 60 7.15 9.37 5.05
C PHE A 60 6.82 8.14 4.21
N ASP A 61 5.57 8.05 3.76
CA ASP A 61 5.04 6.92 3.00
C ASP A 61 4.51 7.44 1.67
N ALA A 62 4.92 6.84 0.56
CA ALA A 62 4.40 7.19 -0.75
C ALA A 62 4.24 5.97 -1.64
N ASN A 63 3.24 6.01 -2.51
CA ASN A 63 3.04 5.03 -3.55
C ASN A 63 2.61 5.67 -4.86
N VAL A 64 3.05 5.08 -5.97
CA VAL A 64 2.54 5.39 -7.30
C VAL A 64 2.37 4.09 -8.05
N SER A 65 1.25 3.94 -8.76
CA SER A 65 1.03 2.78 -9.60
C SER A 65 0.47 3.19 -10.95
N VAL A 66 1.01 2.57 -11.98
CA VAL A 66 0.58 2.73 -13.37
C VAL A 66 0.08 1.38 -13.86
N GLY A 67 -1.10 1.37 -14.47
CA GLY A 67 -1.70 0.16 -14.98
C GLY A 67 -2.55 0.39 -16.22
N TYR A 68 -3.02 -0.71 -16.81
CA TYR A 68 -3.86 -0.68 -17.99
C TYR A 68 -4.99 -1.71 -17.90
N TYR A 69 -6.23 -1.25 -18.12
CA TYR A 69 -7.41 -2.12 -18.26
C TYR A 69 -7.34 -2.88 -19.59
N MET A 70 -7.13 -4.19 -19.49
CA MET A 70 -7.07 -5.13 -20.60
C MET A 70 -8.45 -5.60 -21.06
N THR A 71 -9.45 -5.57 -20.16
CA THR A 71 -10.81 -6.01 -20.47
C THR A 71 -11.84 -4.95 -20.11
N PRO A 72 -12.96 -4.85 -20.86
CA PRO A 72 -14.13 -4.07 -20.46
C PRO A 72 -14.79 -4.62 -19.19
N HIS A 73 -15.66 -3.81 -18.57
CA HIS A 73 -16.37 -4.16 -17.34
C HIS A 73 -17.19 -5.45 -17.44
N ASP A 74 -17.93 -5.63 -18.53
CA ASP A 74 -18.89 -6.74 -18.71
C ASP A 74 -18.29 -8.02 -19.31
N MET A 75 -16.95 -8.08 -19.48
CA MET A 75 -16.30 -9.27 -20.02
C MET A 75 -16.34 -10.42 -19.00
N THR A 76 -16.90 -11.57 -19.41
CA THR A 76 -16.90 -12.80 -18.60
C THR A 76 -15.79 -13.74 -19.07
N PRO A 77 -15.00 -14.37 -18.18
CA PRO A 77 -15.15 -14.37 -16.72
C PRO A 77 -14.43 -13.22 -15.99
N PHE A 78 -13.63 -12.41 -16.69
CA PHE A 78 -12.77 -11.39 -16.08
C PHE A 78 -13.09 -9.99 -16.63
N GLY A 79 -13.94 -9.27 -15.90
CA GLY A 79 -14.25 -7.87 -16.17
C GLY A 79 -13.19 -6.95 -15.57
N ASP A 80 -13.08 -5.72 -16.07
CA ASP A 80 -12.19 -4.67 -15.54
C ASP A 80 -10.77 -5.17 -15.19
N MET A 81 -10.25 -6.13 -15.95
CA MET A 81 -8.94 -6.73 -15.70
C MET A 81 -7.89 -5.67 -15.93
N VAL A 82 -7.23 -5.21 -14.86
CA VAL A 82 -6.12 -4.28 -14.92
C VAL A 82 -4.85 -4.99 -14.48
N TRP A 83 -3.80 -4.87 -15.27
CA TRP A 83 -2.44 -5.16 -14.84
C TRP A 83 -1.75 -3.85 -14.50
N TYR A 84 -0.98 -3.85 -13.41
CA TYR A 84 -0.27 -2.66 -12.96
C TYR A 84 1.11 -2.99 -12.41
N LEU A 85 1.95 -1.96 -12.37
CA LEU A 85 3.16 -1.92 -11.58
C LEU A 85 3.01 -0.78 -10.56
N ALA A 86 3.20 -1.09 -9.29
CA ALA A 86 3.27 -0.09 -8.23
C ALA A 86 4.71 0.05 -7.72
N THR A 87 5.09 1.27 -7.38
CA THR A 87 6.30 1.59 -6.62
C THR A 87 5.87 2.13 -5.28
N ASN A 88 6.43 1.59 -4.20
CA ASN A 88 6.18 2.06 -2.84
C ASN A 88 7.49 2.56 -2.22
N VAL A 89 7.39 3.59 -1.39
CA VAL A 89 8.48 4.18 -0.61
C VAL A 89 8.02 4.31 0.83
N ASN A 90 8.83 3.83 1.76
CA ASN A 90 8.73 4.10 3.19
C ASN A 90 10.10 4.61 3.65
N GLN A 91 10.12 5.81 4.21
CA GLN A 91 11.36 6.45 4.64
C GLN A 91 11.19 6.91 6.08
N ALA A 92 12.06 6.46 6.98
CA ALA A 92 12.13 7.03 8.31
C ALA A 92 12.57 8.50 8.24
N ILE A 93 11.80 9.38 8.90
CA ILE A 93 12.03 10.84 8.92
C ILE A 93 12.46 11.35 10.29
N ASP A 94 12.93 10.46 11.16
CA ASP A 94 13.49 10.80 12.45
C ASP A 94 15.02 10.68 12.48
N ASN A 95 15.65 11.28 13.50
CA ASN A 95 17.10 11.36 13.63
C ASN A 95 17.73 10.17 14.38
N ARG A 96 17.04 9.02 14.48
CA ARG A 96 17.50 7.87 15.31
C ARG A 96 18.47 6.91 14.61
N ALA A 97 18.69 7.04 13.30
CA ALA A 97 19.64 6.20 12.56
C ALA A 97 20.43 7.04 11.54
N ASP A 98 21.75 6.83 11.48
CA ASP A 98 22.62 7.46 10.49
C ASP A 98 22.24 6.95 9.09
N GLY A 99 21.90 7.87 8.18
CA GLY A 99 21.59 7.56 6.78
C GLY A 99 20.12 7.31 6.46
N GLY A 100 19.23 7.17 7.46
CA GLY A 100 17.78 6.97 7.30
C GLY A 100 17.38 5.65 6.63
N ASP A 101 16.55 4.84 7.29
CA ASP A 101 16.04 3.60 6.69
C ASP A 101 15.03 3.96 5.61
N THR A 102 15.43 3.84 4.34
CA THR A 102 14.56 4.01 3.18
C THR A 102 14.34 2.67 2.51
N THR A 103 13.09 2.22 2.54
CA THR A 103 12.63 1.04 1.80
C THR A 103 11.91 1.49 0.54
N VAL A 104 12.35 0.97 -0.60
CA VAL A 104 11.67 1.08 -1.89
C VAL A 104 11.31 -0.32 -2.36
N SER A 105 10.09 -0.51 -2.86
CA SER A 105 9.64 -1.77 -3.45
C SER A 105 8.93 -1.56 -4.79
N LEU A 106 8.98 -2.60 -5.62
CA LEU A 106 8.22 -2.70 -6.87
C LEU A 106 7.21 -3.84 -6.74
N SER A 107 6.00 -3.60 -7.20
CA SER A 107 4.85 -4.46 -6.95
C SER A 107 4.03 -4.65 -8.22
N PRO A 108 4.42 -5.58 -9.11
CA PRO A 108 3.55 -6.03 -10.18
C PRO A 108 2.30 -6.70 -9.61
N GLY A 109 1.14 -6.38 -10.18
CA GLY A 109 -0.12 -6.92 -9.71
C GLY A 109 -1.25 -6.81 -10.74
N PHE A 110 -2.40 -7.33 -10.33
CA PHE A 110 -3.63 -7.25 -11.09
C PHE A 110 -4.84 -7.00 -10.19
N ARG A 111 -5.91 -6.50 -10.80
CA ARG A 111 -7.27 -6.52 -10.24
C ARG A 111 -8.25 -6.91 -11.33
N THR A 112 -9.26 -7.71 -11.00
CA THR A 112 -10.35 -8.06 -11.93
C THR A 112 -11.69 -8.15 -11.21
N HIS A 113 -12.75 -7.76 -11.91
CA HIS A 113 -14.14 -7.99 -11.54
C HIS A 113 -14.55 -9.43 -11.91
N LEU A 114 -15.09 -10.16 -10.93
CA LEU A 114 -15.53 -11.56 -11.05
C LEU A 114 -17.05 -11.70 -11.24
N GLY A 115 -17.77 -10.58 -11.36
CA GLY A 115 -19.23 -10.54 -11.34
C GLY A 115 -19.80 -10.39 -9.93
N MET A 116 -21.09 -10.04 -9.85
CA MET A 116 -21.79 -9.80 -8.58
C MET A 116 -21.02 -8.84 -7.66
N ASP A 117 -20.43 -7.80 -8.23
CA ASP A 117 -19.60 -6.77 -7.56
C ASP A 117 -18.44 -7.32 -6.72
N TRP A 118 -17.99 -8.54 -7.00
CA TRP A 118 -16.78 -9.09 -6.43
C TRP A 118 -15.57 -8.72 -7.26
N TYR A 119 -14.51 -8.33 -6.58
CA TYR A 119 -13.21 -8.04 -7.16
C TYR A 119 -12.16 -8.95 -6.55
N MET A 120 -11.25 -9.43 -7.38
CA MET A 120 -10.05 -10.16 -6.99
C MET A 120 -8.83 -9.30 -7.26
N LEU A 121 -7.91 -9.27 -6.30
CA LEU A 121 -6.67 -8.52 -6.37
C LEU A 121 -5.52 -9.47 -6.05
N GLY A 122 -4.44 -9.36 -6.82
CA GLY A 122 -3.20 -10.11 -6.58
C GLY A 122 -1.99 -9.21 -6.80
N THR A 123 -0.97 -9.32 -5.97
CA THR A 123 0.27 -8.54 -6.11
C THR A 123 1.44 -9.32 -5.53
N VAL A 124 2.61 -9.19 -6.14
CA VAL A 124 3.87 -9.64 -5.58
C VAL A 124 4.72 -8.40 -5.34
N GLU A 125 5.00 -8.07 -4.10
CA GLU A 125 5.87 -6.96 -3.71
C GLU A 125 7.31 -7.46 -3.58
N VAL A 126 8.23 -6.79 -4.26
CA VAL A 126 9.67 -7.10 -4.27
C VAL A 126 10.43 -5.86 -3.83
N PRO A 127 11.09 -5.86 -2.66
CA PRO A 127 11.95 -4.77 -2.24
C PRO A 127 13.14 -4.63 -3.18
N VAL A 128 13.49 -3.41 -3.56
CA VAL A 128 14.67 -3.08 -4.36
C VAL A 128 15.78 -2.43 -3.51
N THR A 129 15.56 -2.38 -2.21
CA THR A 129 16.47 -1.89 -1.17
C THR A 129 16.52 -2.93 -0.04
N SER A 130 17.40 -2.74 0.95
CA SER A 130 17.50 -3.66 2.09
C SER A 130 16.13 -3.78 2.78
N SER A 131 15.67 -5.02 2.94
CA SER A 131 14.40 -5.35 3.56
C SER A 131 14.53 -6.63 4.38
N ILE A 132 13.57 -6.87 5.28
CA ILE A 132 13.47 -8.10 6.07
C ILE A 132 12.85 -9.27 5.30
N TYR A 133 12.44 -9.06 4.05
CA TYR A 133 11.83 -10.06 3.17
C TYR A 133 12.34 -9.90 1.73
N ASP A 134 12.44 -11.02 1.00
CA ASP A 134 12.85 -11.02 -0.42
C ASP A 134 11.68 -10.68 -1.36
N TYR A 135 10.49 -11.18 -1.03
CA TYR A 135 9.24 -10.87 -1.71
C TYR A 135 8.04 -11.17 -0.80
N GLN A 136 6.93 -10.47 -1.03
CA GLN A 136 5.66 -10.68 -0.33
C GLN A 136 4.54 -10.89 -1.34
N VAL A 137 3.80 -11.98 -1.19
CA VAL A 137 2.61 -12.25 -2.02
C VAL A 137 1.37 -11.78 -1.28
N MET A 138 0.57 -10.95 -1.94
CA MET A 138 -0.69 -10.44 -1.42
C MET A 138 -1.83 -10.84 -2.34
N PHE A 139 -2.93 -11.29 -1.74
CA PHE A 139 -4.14 -11.65 -2.45
C PHE A 139 -5.37 -11.27 -1.63
N ALA A 140 -6.36 -10.68 -2.28
CA ALA A 140 -7.56 -10.20 -1.61
C ALA A 140 -8.80 -10.35 -2.50
N PHE A 141 -9.94 -10.55 -1.82
CA PHE A 141 -11.26 -10.41 -2.40
C PHE A 141 -11.96 -9.20 -1.79
N MET A 142 -12.61 -8.40 -2.63
CA MET A 142 -13.35 -7.21 -2.21
C MET A 142 -14.77 -7.27 -2.79
N LYS A 143 -15.78 -7.18 -1.93
CA LYS A 143 -17.18 -7.03 -2.32
C LYS A 143 -17.55 -5.56 -2.24
N VAL A 144 -18.11 -5.02 -3.33
CA VAL A 144 -18.72 -3.69 -3.35
C VAL A 144 -20.23 -3.85 -3.10
N TYR A 145 -20.81 -2.96 -2.30
CA TYR A 145 -22.23 -2.90 -1.94
C TYR A 145 -22.89 -1.66 -2.52
#